data_AF-A0A4R1GEW1-F1
#
_entry.id   AF-A0A4R1GEW1-F1
#
_cell.length_a   1.000
_cell.length_b   1.000
_cell.length_c   1.000
_cell.angle_alpha   90.00
_cell.angle_beta   90.00
_cell.angle_gamma   90.00
#
_symmetry.space_group_name_H-M   'P 1'
#
loop_
_entity.id
_entity.type
_entity.pdbx_description
1 polymer ?
#
loop_
_entity_poly.entity_id
_entity_poly.type
_entity_poly.pdbx_seq_one_letter_code
_entity_poly.pdbx_strand_id
1 'polypeptide(L)'
;MFKRLKEDIETVFERDPAARSVIEVILCYPGLHAIWLHRIAHWLWNHNFKLLARLISHFSRWFTGIEIHPGAKIGRRFFIDHGMGVVIGETAEIGDDVTIYHQVTLGGTSTKKGKRHPTIGNNVVIGAGAKILGPVKIGDNCKIGANSVVIKDVPPNSTVVGIPGKVVKRNGIKPTKVDLEHGKLPDPVMESLKQMLDIIHDLELEVKSLRKELKK
;
A
#
# COMPACT_ATOMS: atom_id res chain seq x y z
N MET A 1 26.51 0.33 3.98
CA MET A 1 25.56 0.10 5.10
C MET A 1 25.20 1.41 5.80
N PHE A 2 26.18 2.18 6.31
CA PHE A 2 25.96 3.47 6.98
C PHE A 2 25.15 4.51 6.20
N LYS A 3 25.41 4.66 4.89
CA LYS A 3 24.63 5.56 4.03
C LYS A 3 23.12 5.23 4.01
N ARG A 4 22.77 3.94 4.05
CA ARG A 4 21.36 3.51 4.07
C ARG A 4 20.69 3.75 5.42
N LEU A 5 21.40 3.50 6.53
CA LEU A 5 20.88 3.81 7.87
C LEU A 5 20.57 5.29 8.01
N LYS A 6 21.47 6.15 7.51
CA LYS A 6 21.27 7.59 7.47
C LYS A 6 20.04 7.96 6.63
N GLU A 7 19.91 7.42 5.42
CA GLU A 7 18.75 7.62 4.56
C GLU A 7 17.44 7.18 5.22
N ASP A 8 17.43 6.02 5.89
CA ASP A 8 16.25 5.50 6.58
C ASP A 8 15.82 6.46 7.72
N ILE A 9 16.77 6.97 8.51
CA ILE A 9 16.51 7.96 9.59
C ILE A 9 16.02 9.30 9.01
N GLU A 10 16.65 9.82 7.97
CA GLU A 10 16.25 11.05 7.29
C GLU A 10 14.82 10.92 6.75
N THR A 11 14.47 9.75 6.20
CA THR A 11 13.11 9.46 5.71
C THR A 11 12.07 9.59 6.82
N VAL A 12 12.39 9.20 8.06
CA VAL A 12 11.47 9.37 9.20
C VAL A 12 11.18 10.85 9.44
N PHE A 13 12.22 11.69 9.52
CA PHE A 13 12.03 13.13 9.73
C PHE A 13 11.29 13.82 8.58
N GLU A 14 11.46 13.33 7.35
CA GLU A 14 10.74 13.88 6.19
C GLU A 14 9.25 13.53 6.16
N ARG A 15 8.88 12.38 6.73
CA ARG A 15 7.53 11.79 6.56
C ARG A 15 6.69 11.79 7.83
N ASP A 16 7.32 11.85 9.00
CA ASP A 16 6.63 11.87 10.29
C ASP A 16 6.91 13.18 11.05
N PRO A 17 5.93 14.10 11.10
CA PRO A 17 6.05 15.34 11.87
C PRO A 17 6.25 15.15 13.37
N ALA A 18 5.97 13.96 13.92
CA ALA A 18 6.13 13.67 15.34
C ALA A 18 7.58 13.40 15.75
N ALA A 19 8.47 13.11 14.79
CA ALA A 19 9.87 12.81 15.05
C ALA A 19 10.64 14.05 15.53
N ARG A 20 11.16 14.03 16.77
CA ARG A 20 11.81 15.22 17.37
C ARG A 20 13.33 15.12 17.40
N SER A 21 13.87 13.92 17.55
CA SER A 21 15.32 13.72 17.70
C SER A 21 15.81 12.39 17.12
N VAL A 22 17.09 12.34 16.72
CA VAL A 22 17.67 11.12 16.11
C VAL A 22 17.67 9.96 17.11
N ILE A 23 17.91 10.25 18.39
CA ILE A 23 17.93 9.24 19.46
C ILE A 23 16.54 8.62 19.64
N GLU A 24 15.50 9.46 19.66
CA GLU A 24 14.10 9.00 19.69
C GLU A 24 13.79 8.14 18.46
N VAL A 25 14.19 8.58 17.27
CA VAL A 25 13.97 7.81 16.03
C VAL A 25 14.66 6.45 16.10
N ILE A 26 15.91 6.38 16.57
CA ILE A 26 16.65 5.14 16.69
C ILE A 26 16.07 4.21 17.77
N LEU A 27 15.56 4.74 18.88
CA LEU A 27 15.12 3.92 20.01
C LEU A 27 13.63 3.55 19.98
N CYS A 28 12.79 4.39 19.39
CA CYS A 28 11.34 4.33 19.55
C CYS A 28 10.57 4.05 18.25
N TYR A 29 11.23 3.91 17.10
CA TYR A 29 10.55 3.65 15.82
C TYR A 29 10.61 2.16 15.43
N PRO A 30 9.55 1.37 15.72
CA PRO A 30 9.53 -0.05 15.42
C PRO A 30 9.63 -0.34 13.91
N GLY A 31 9.14 0.59 13.07
CA GLY A 31 9.28 0.53 11.61
C GLY A 31 10.74 0.45 11.16
N LEU A 32 11.61 1.28 11.72
CA LEU A 32 13.04 1.26 11.43
C LEU A 32 13.70 -0.03 11.91
N HIS A 33 13.39 -0.45 13.14
CA HIS A 33 13.92 -1.71 13.69
C HIS A 33 13.57 -2.91 12.81
N ALA A 34 12.32 -3.00 12.36
CA ALA A 34 11.87 -4.08 11.49
C ALA A 34 12.60 -4.08 10.14
N ILE A 35 12.83 -2.90 9.54
CA ILE A 35 13.57 -2.78 8.27
C ILE A 35 15.02 -3.23 8.46
N TRP A 36 15.69 -2.79 9.53
CA TRP A 36 17.10 -3.13 9.76
C TRP A 36 17.29 -4.63 10.03
N LEU A 37 16.45 -5.21 10.89
CA LEU A 37 16.44 -6.65 11.15
C LEU A 37 16.09 -7.45 9.88
N HIS A 38 15.13 -6.98 9.08
CA HIS A 38 14.82 -7.58 7.79
C HIS A 38 16.04 -7.57 6.86
N ARG A 39 16.80 -6.47 6.76
CA ARG A 39 17.98 -6.40 5.89
C ARG A 39 19.04 -7.44 6.29
N ILE A 40 19.24 -7.68 7.59
CA ILE A 40 20.11 -8.75 8.10
C ILE A 40 19.54 -10.13 7.73
N ALA A 41 18.25 -10.36 7.99
CA ALA A 41 17.59 -11.62 7.69
C ALA A 41 17.59 -11.92 6.17
N HIS A 42 17.39 -10.91 5.33
CA HIS A 42 17.41 -11.01 3.87
C HIS A 42 18.81 -11.37 3.36
N TRP A 43 19.86 -10.78 3.94
CA TRP A 43 21.23 -11.16 3.62
C TRP A 43 21.49 -12.64 3.95
N LEU A 44 21.14 -13.09 5.16
CA LEU A 44 21.27 -14.50 5.56
C LEU A 44 20.44 -15.43 4.67
N TRP A 45 19.23 -15.01 4.31
CA TRP A 45 18.37 -15.74 3.40
C TRP A 45 19.05 -15.98 2.06
N ASN A 46 19.69 -14.96 1.49
CA ASN A 46 20.38 -15.08 0.19
C ASN A 46 21.69 -15.89 0.26
N HIS A 47 22.26 -16.08 1.45
CA HIS A 47 23.46 -16.91 1.69
C HIS A 47 23.13 -18.32 2.20
N ASN A 48 21.91 -18.80 1.94
CA ASN A 48 21.41 -20.13 2.32
C ASN A 48 21.28 -20.41 3.83
N PHE A 49 21.47 -19.42 4.70
CA PHE A 49 21.17 -19.53 6.14
C PHE A 49 19.68 -19.30 6.42
N LYS A 50 18.82 -20.11 5.78
CA LYS A 50 17.36 -19.91 5.75
C LYS A 50 16.71 -19.99 7.13
N LEU A 51 17.12 -20.96 7.96
CA LEU A 51 16.58 -21.13 9.32
C LEU A 51 16.89 -19.91 10.18
N LEU A 52 18.15 -19.45 10.18
CA LEU A 52 18.57 -18.29 10.96
C LEU A 52 17.85 -17.01 10.50
N ALA A 53 17.71 -16.83 9.18
CA ALA A 53 16.91 -15.74 8.62
C ALA A 53 15.45 -15.78 9.11
N ARG A 54 14.83 -16.96 9.19
CA ARG A 54 13.47 -17.11 9.73
C ARG A 54 13.39 -16.80 11.22
N LEU A 55 14.34 -17.28 12.02
CA LEU A 55 14.40 -16.96 13.45
C LEU A 55 14.49 -15.45 13.69
N ILE A 56 15.35 -14.74 12.95
CA ILE A 56 15.47 -13.28 13.03
C ILE A 56 14.16 -12.61 12.61
N SER A 57 13.50 -13.07 11.54
CA SER A 57 12.20 -12.49 11.14
C SER A 57 11.11 -12.68 12.19
N HIS A 58 11.09 -13.82 12.89
CA HIS A 58 10.12 -14.07 13.96
C HIS A 58 10.43 -13.26 15.21
N PHE A 59 11.72 -13.11 15.56
CA PHE A 59 12.14 -12.20 16.62
C PHE A 59 11.75 -10.75 16.31
N SER A 60 12.03 -10.28 15.09
CA SER A 60 11.61 -8.95 14.62
C SER A 60 10.10 -8.77 14.74
N ARG A 61 9.31 -9.77 14.35
CA ARG A 61 7.85 -9.74 14.49
C ARG A 61 7.40 -9.62 15.94
N TRP A 62 7.98 -10.43 16.83
CA TRP A 62 7.65 -10.38 18.27
C TRP A 62 8.02 -9.02 18.87
N PHE A 63 9.18 -8.47 18.51
CA PHE A 63 9.68 -7.22 19.05
C PHE A 63 8.95 -5.97 18.52
N THR A 64 8.56 -5.97 17.24
CA THR A 64 8.02 -4.76 16.56
C THR A 64 6.55 -4.84 16.20
N GLY A 65 5.94 -6.04 16.20
CA GLY A 65 4.61 -6.27 15.65
C GLY A 65 4.53 -6.26 14.11
N ILE A 66 5.67 -6.12 13.42
CA ILE A 66 5.77 -6.08 11.94
C ILE A 66 6.33 -7.42 11.44
N GLU A 67 5.59 -8.09 10.56
CA GLU A 67 6.02 -9.34 9.94
C GLU A 67 6.56 -9.09 8.52
N ILE A 68 7.86 -9.28 8.32
CA ILE A 68 8.50 -9.20 7.01
C ILE A 68 9.20 -10.52 6.72
N HIS A 69 8.76 -11.24 5.69
CA HIS A 69 9.43 -12.46 5.29
C HIS A 69 10.85 -12.16 4.77
N PRO A 70 11.90 -12.93 5.15
CA PRO A 70 13.28 -12.67 4.72
C PRO A 70 13.47 -12.66 3.20
N GLY A 71 12.67 -13.42 2.47
CA GLY A 71 12.69 -13.45 0.99
C GLY A 71 12.15 -12.19 0.30
N ALA A 72 11.42 -11.31 1.00
CA ALA A 72 10.88 -10.09 0.41
C ALA A 72 12.02 -9.17 -0.05
N LYS A 73 11.83 -8.46 -1.15
CA LYS A 73 12.80 -7.49 -1.66
C LYS A 73 12.29 -6.09 -1.35
N ILE A 74 13.10 -5.29 -0.66
CA ILE A 74 12.74 -3.93 -0.23
C ILE A 74 13.79 -2.94 -0.74
N GLY A 75 13.30 -1.90 -1.41
CA GLY A 75 14.08 -0.77 -1.88
C GLY A 75 14.65 0.13 -0.76
N ARG A 76 14.99 1.35 -1.17
CA ARG A 76 15.55 2.41 -0.33
C ARG A 76 14.45 3.34 0.16
N ARG A 77 14.67 3.99 1.31
CA ARG A 77 13.74 4.97 1.89
C ARG A 77 12.31 4.39 2.02
N PHE A 78 12.25 3.10 2.33
CA PHE A 78 11.01 2.43 2.67
C PHE A 78 10.64 2.84 4.09
N PHE A 79 9.42 3.35 4.27
CA PHE A 79 8.97 3.86 5.55
C PHE A 79 7.75 3.09 6.03
N ILE A 80 7.81 2.59 7.26
CA ILE A 80 6.69 1.91 7.91
C ILE A 80 6.25 2.78 9.08
N ASP A 81 5.07 3.39 8.95
CA ASP A 81 4.50 4.25 9.97
C ASP A 81 3.49 3.47 10.84
N HIS A 82 3.59 3.64 12.16
CA HIS A 82 2.78 2.94 13.16
C HIS A 82 2.72 1.41 13.01
N GLY A 83 3.74 0.77 12.41
CA GLY A 83 3.68 -0.52 11.69
C GLY A 83 3.05 -1.79 12.32
N MET A 84 2.46 -1.75 13.52
CA MET A 84 1.73 -2.85 14.12
C MET A 84 0.78 -3.54 13.12
N GLY A 85 0.92 -4.86 12.99
CA GLY A 85 0.08 -5.68 12.11
C GLY A 85 0.41 -5.58 10.62
N VAL A 86 1.51 -4.93 10.24
CA VAL A 86 2.01 -4.99 8.86
C VAL A 86 2.50 -6.40 8.55
N VAL A 87 2.10 -6.94 7.41
CA VAL A 87 2.47 -8.29 6.94
C VAL A 87 2.97 -8.22 5.50
N ILE A 88 4.23 -8.59 5.27
CA ILE A 88 4.89 -8.58 3.96
C ILE A 88 5.39 -9.99 3.64
N GLY A 89 4.77 -10.61 2.62
CA GLY A 89 5.06 -12.00 2.29
C GLY A 89 6.32 -12.23 1.45
N GLU A 90 6.67 -13.51 1.29
CA GLU A 90 7.97 -13.97 0.77
C GLU A 90 8.37 -13.39 -0.58
N THR A 91 7.44 -13.34 -1.54
CA THR A 91 7.75 -12.93 -2.92
C THR A 91 7.33 -11.51 -3.20
N ALA A 92 7.12 -10.70 -2.15
CA ALA A 92 6.81 -9.30 -2.27
C ALA A 92 8.04 -8.54 -2.76
N GLU A 93 7.82 -7.60 -3.67
CA GLU A 93 8.85 -6.69 -4.17
C GLU A 93 8.37 -5.28 -3.96
N ILE A 94 9.16 -4.45 -3.29
CA ILE A 94 8.81 -3.08 -2.92
C ILE A 94 9.88 -2.15 -3.47
N GLY A 95 9.46 -1.17 -4.28
CA GLY A 95 10.32 -0.14 -4.84
C GLY A 95 10.88 0.84 -3.81
N ASP A 96 11.50 1.89 -4.32
CA ASP A 96 12.05 2.97 -3.51
C ASP A 96 10.96 3.96 -3.07
N ASP A 97 11.19 4.66 -1.97
CA ASP A 97 10.33 5.75 -1.46
C ASP A 97 8.90 5.33 -1.07
N VAL A 98 8.65 4.05 -0.82
CA VAL A 98 7.31 3.56 -0.45
C VAL A 98 7.01 3.84 1.02
N THR A 99 5.82 4.36 1.33
CA THR A 99 5.27 4.46 2.70
C THR A 99 4.17 3.43 2.91
N ILE A 100 4.23 2.70 4.01
CA ILE A 100 3.18 1.78 4.47
C ILE A 100 2.76 2.14 5.88
N TYR A 101 1.44 2.18 6.11
CA TYR A 101 0.86 2.36 7.44
C TYR A 101 0.56 1.02 8.13
N HIS A 102 0.21 1.09 9.41
CA HIS A 102 -0.19 -0.05 10.23
C HIS A 102 -1.27 -0.93 9.58
N GLN A 103 -1.27 -2.22 9.94
CA GLN A 103 -2.23 -3.24 9.48
C GLN A 103 -2.30 -3.47 7.96
N VAL A 104 -1.32 -2.99 7.19
CA VAL A 104 -1.24 -3.28 5.76
C VAL A 104 -0.78 -4.70 5.51
N THR A 105 -1.36 -5.36 4.50
CA THR A 105 -0.95 -6.71 4.10
C THR A 105 -0.57 -6.75 2.63
N LEU A 106 0.65 -7.20 2.34
CA LEU A 106 1.12 -7.60 1.01
C LEU A 106 1.10 -9.13 0.95
N GLY A 107 -0.09 -9.66 0.64
CA GLY A 107 -0.46 -11.06 0.86
C GLY A 107 -0.46 -11.92 -0.40
N GLY A 108 -0.36 -13.23 -0.20
CA GLY A 108 -0.45 -14.22 -1.27
C GLY A 108 -1.86 -14.73 -1.51
N THR A 109 -2.18 -15.15 -2.73
CA THR A 109 -3.47 -15.76 -3.08
C THR A 109 -3.37 -17.19 -3.61
N SER A 110 -2.16 -17.78 -3.61
CA SER A 110 -1.91 -19.13 -4.16
C SER A 110 -1.12 -19.99 -3.17
N THR A 111 -1.43 -21.29 -3.17
CA THR A 111 -0.70 -22.35 -2.45
C THR A 111 0.51 -22.86 -3.22
N LYS A 112 0.67 -22.49 -4.50
CA LYS A 112 1.79 -22.91 -5.34
C LYS A 112 3.05 -22.13 -4.98
N LYS A 113 4.20 -22.82 -5.08
CA LYS A 113 5.51 -22.16 -5.01
C LYS A 113 5.68 -21.24 -6.22
N GLY A 114 6.20 -20.02 -6.00
CA GLY A 114 6.39 -19.01 -7.04
C GLY A 114 5.95 -17.60 -6.62
N LYS A 115 5.95 -16.68 -7.60
CA LYS A 115 5.47 -15.30 -7.42
C LYS A 115 3.98 -15.33 -7.11
N ARG A 116 3.63 -14.79 -5.94
CA ARG A 116 2.25 -14.82 -5.41
C ARG A 116 1.90 -13.61 -4.55
N HIS A 117 2.89 -12.79 -4.19
CA HIS A 117 2.71 -11.55 -3.47
C HIS A 117 2.91 -10.35 -4.41
N PRO A 118 2.49 -9.14 -4.00
CA PRO A 118 2.50 -7.97 -4.86
C PRO A 118 3.89 -7.52 -5.29
N THR A 119 3.94 -6.75 -6.37
CA THR A 119 5.07 -5.88 -6.74
C THR A 119 4.60 -4.43 -6.62
N ILE A 120 5.23 -3.66 -5.75
CA ILE A 120 4.94 -2.26 -5.49
C ILE A 120 6.01 -1.41 -6.19
N GLY A 121 5.57 -0.46 -7.02
CA GLY A 121 6.42 0.51 -7.68
C GLY A 121 7.02 1.53 -6.70
N ASN A 122 7.65 2.57 -7.26
CA ASN A 122 8.30 3.63 -6.50
C ASN A 122 7.32 4.71 -6.05
N ASN A 123 7.64 5.38 -4.93
CA ASN A 123 6.86 6.52 -4.42
C ASN A 123 5.37 6.18 -4.21
N VAL A 124 5.09 4.96 -3.72
CA VAL A 124 3.73 4.51 -3.42
C VAL A 124 3.41 4.76 -1.96
N VAL A 125 2.21 5.26 -1.67
CA VAL A 125 1.68 5.39 -0.31
C VAL A 125 0.56 4.38 -0.11
N ILE A 126 0.66 3.53 0.90
CA ILE A 126 -0.34 2.51 1.22
C ILE A 126 -0.94 2.81 2.59
N GLY A 127 -2.19 3.29 2.58
CA GLY A 127 -2.93 3.69 3.76
C GLY A 127 -3.22 2.56 4.72
N ALA A 128 -3.53 2.94 5.97
CA ALA A 128 -3.72 2.01 7.08
C ALA A 128 -4.74 0.91 6.76
N GLY A 129 -4.42 -0.33 7.13
CA GLY A 129 -5.33 -1.46 6.97
C GLY A 129 -5.54 -1.96 5.53
N ALA A 130 -4.92 -1.35 4.51
CA ALA A 130 -5.08 -1.80 3.13
C ALA A 130 -4.56 -3.23 2.91
N LYS A 131 -5.22 -3.98 2.04
CA LYS A 131 -4.87 -5.36 1.69
C LYS A 131 -4.58 -5.44 0.21
N ILE A 132 -3.36 -5.77 -0.17
CA ILE A 132 -2.94 -5.96 -1.55
C ILE A 132 -2.63 -7.45 -1.71
N LEU A 133 -3.46 -8.16 -2.47
CA LEU A 133 -3.50 -9.61 -2.45
C LEU A 133 -3.21 -10.19 -3.84
N GLY A 134 -2.24 -11.10 -3.90
CA GLY A 134 -1.85 -11.81 -5.10
C GLY A 134 -0.65 -11.19 -5.81
N PRO A 135 -0.22 -11.77 -6.95
CA PRO A 135 0.91 -11.27 -7.73
C PRO A 135 0.54 -10.04 -8.57
N VAL A 136 -0.13 -9.06 -7.95
CA VAL A 136 -0.57 -7.81 -8.59
C VAL A 136 0.56 -6.80 -8.64
N LYS A 137 0.54 -5.93 -9.65
CA LYS A 137 1.49 -4.83 -9.82
C LYS A 137 0.84 -3.50 -9.50
N ILE A 138 1.45 -2.75 -8.61
CA ILE A 138 1.10 -1.36 -8.31
C ILE A 138 2.14 -0.47 -8.99
N GLY A 139 1.69 0.40 -9.90
CA GLY A 139 2.56 1.33 -10.60
C GLY A 139 3.14 2.42 -9.69
N ASP A 140 4.09 3.17 -10.22
CA ASP A 140 4.75 4.26 -9.51
C ASP A 140 3.77 5.40 -9.17
N ASN A 141 4.07 6.15 -8.11
CA ASN A 141 3.32 7.33 -7.67
C ASN A 141 1.83 7.04 -7.36
N CYS A 142 1.51 5.82 -6.93
CA CYS A 142 0.15 5.44 -6.57
C CYS A 142 -0.17 5.73 -5.09
N LYS A 143 -1.45 5.96 -4.79
CA LYS A 143 -1.97 6.06 -3.43
C LYS A 143 -3.04 5.00 -3.22
N ILE A 144 -2.82 4.09 -2.29
CA ILE A 144 -3.82 3.09 -1.89
C ILE A 144 -4.51 3.63 -0.64
N GLY A 145 -5.81 3.85 -0.70
CA GLY A 145 -6.61 4.36 0.41
C GLY A 145 -6.66 3.36 1.57
N ALA A 146 -6.83 3.88 2.78
CA ALA A 146 -7.01 3.07 3.98
C ALA A 146 -8.12 2.02 3.79
N ASN A 147 -7.91 0.83 4.35
CA ASN A 147 -8.80 -0.34 4.26
C ASN A 147 -9.19 -0.80 2.84
N SER A 148 -8.53 -0.30 1.79
CA SER A 148 -8.83 -0.75 0.43
C SER A 148 -8.33 -2.17 0.19
N VAL A 149 -9.05 -2.94 -0.63
CA VAL A 149 -8.67 -4.31 -1.00
C VAL A 149 -8.30 -4.38 -2.48
N VAL A 150 -7.00 -4.43 -2.79
CA VAL A 150 -6.48 -4.42 -4.15
C VAL A 150 -6.17 -5.84 -4.62
N ILE A 151 -6.90 -6.27 -5.65
CA ILE A 151 -6.82 -7.62 -6.24
C ILE A 151 -6.55 -7.60 -7.75
N LYS A 152 -6.27 -6.42 -8.31
CA LYS A 152 -5.95 -6.21 -9.74
C LYS A 152 -4.78 -5.23 -9.85
N ASP A 153 -4.10 -5.28 -10.98
CA ASP A 153 -3.01 -4.35 -11.29
C ASP A 153 -3.52 -2.90 -11.30
N VAL A 154 -2.67 -1.99 -10.84
CA VAL A 154 -2.96 -0.56 -10.69
C VAL A 154 -1.97 0.21 -11.55
N PRO A 155 -2.44 1.01 -12.53
CA PRO A 155 -1.55 1.79 -13.39
C PRO A 155 -0.87 2.92 -12.58
N PRO A 156 0.32 3.40 -13.01
CA PRO A 156 1.01 4.51 -12.34
C PRO A 156 0.15 5.77 -12.19
N ASN A 157 0.48 6.61 -11.21
CA ASN A 157 -0.20 7.88 -10.90
C ASN A 157 -1.69 7.72 -10.58
N SER A 158 -2.06 6.61 -9.94
CA SER A 158 -3.46 6.29 -9.63
C SER A 158 -3.74 6.26 -8.14
N THR A 159 -4.98 6.57 -7.77
CA THR A 159 -5.49 6.36 -6.41
C THR A 159 -6.43 5.16 -6.41
N VAL A 160 -6.36 4.29 -5.40
CA VAL A 160 -7.27 3.15 -5.27
C VAL A 160 -8.03 3.24 -3.96
N VAL A 161 -9.35 3.02 -4.01
CA VAL A 161 -10.23 3.10 -2.84
C VAL A 161 -11.28 2.00 -2.84
N GLY A 162 -11.70 1.59 -1.63
CA GLY A 162 -12.85 0.72 -1.43
C GLY A 162 -12.54 -0.78 -1.45
N ILE A 163 -13.61 -1.57 -1.34
CA ILE A 163 -13.58 -3.03 -1.25
C ILE A 163 -14.64 -3.60 -2.20
N PRO A 164 -14.26 -4.28 -3.30
CA PRO A 164 -12.90 -4.34 -3.86
C PRO A 164 -12.43 -2.96 -4.33
N GLY A 165 -11.12 -2.75 -4.32
CA GLY A 165 -10.46 -1.50 -4.67
C GLY A 165 -10.73 -1.11 -6.12
N LYS A 166 -11.23 0.12 -6.32
CA LYS A 166 -11.45 0.72 -7.63
C LYS A 166 -10.40 1.79 -7.88
N VAL A 167 -9.83 1.78 -9.08
CA VAL A 167 -8.89 2.81 -9.53
C VAL A 167 -9.67 4.09 -9.81
N VAL A 168 -9.28 5.17 -9.16
CA VAL A 168 -9.75 6.51 -9.47
C VAL A 168 -8.56 7.36 -9.87
N LYS A 169 -8.64 7.89 -11.10
CA LYS A 169 -7.55 8.68 -11.67
C LYS A 169 -7.52 10.05 -11.01
N ARG A 170 -6.35 10.47 -10.57
CA ARG A 170 -6.09 11.88 -10.24
C ARG A 170 -5.75 12.58 -11.55
N ASN A 171 -6.47 13.64 -11.92
CA ASN A 171 -6.30 14.39 -13.17
C ASN A 171 -4.91 15.04 -13.30
N GLY A 172 -3.85 14.27 -13.57
CA GLY A 172 -2.49 14.77 -13.84
C GLY A 172 -1.77 15.38 -12.63
N ILE A 173 -2.36 15.36 -11.43
CA ILE A 173 -1.73 15.92 -10.23
C ILE A 173 -0.73 14.88 -9.69
N LYS A 174 0.56 15.15 -9.89
CA LYS A 174 1.62 14.42 -9.18
C LYS A 174 1.39 14.56 -7.67
N PRO A 175 1.41 13.46 -6.89
CA PRO A 175 1.32 13.58 -5.45
C PRO A 175 2.53 14.37 -4.94
N THR A 176 2.28 15.59 -4.43
CA THR A 176 3.25 16.31 -3.60
C THR A 176 3.39 15.62 -2.24
N LYS A 177 4.54 15.83 -1.58
CA LYS A 177 5.01 15.16 -0.35
C LYS A 177 3.88 14.61 0.52
N VAL A 178 3.86 13.27 0.66
CA VAL A 178 2.98 12.45 1.52
C VAL A 178 1.58 13.05 1.71
N ASP A 179 0.70 12.82 0.73
CA ASP A 179 -0.69 13.23 0.82
C ASP A 179 -1.46 12.32 1.80
N LEU A 180 -1.72 12.83 3.01
CA LEU A 180 -2.47 12.16 4.09
C LEU A 180 -3.98 12.46 4.08
N GLU A 181 -4.49 13.24 3.12
CA GLU A 181 -5.90 13.62 3.09
C GLU A 181 -6.75 12.45 2.58
N HIS A 182 -7.21 11.61 3.51
CA HIS A 182 -8.11 10.49 3.21
C HIS A 182 -9.55 10.96 2.95
N GLY A 183 -9.94 12.13 3.45
CA GLY A 183 -11.29 12.68 3.27
C GLY A 183 -11.59 13.23 1.87
N LYS A 184 -10.57 13.46 1.04
CA LYS A 184 -10.74 13.94 -0.36
C LYS A 184 -10.66 12.82 -1.38
N LEU A 185 -10.79 11.58 -0.92
CA LEU A 185 -10.80 10.43 -1.79
C LEU A 185 -12.14 10.39 -2.57
N PRO A 186 -12.09 10.17 -3.90
CA PRO A 186 -13.29 10.08 -4.71
C PRO A 186 -14.12 8.85 -4.31
N ASP A 187 -15.45 8.97 -4.36
CA ASP A 187 -16.38 7.88 -4.05
C ASP A 187 -16.95 7.27 -5.35
N PRO A 188 -16.38 6.14 -5.82
CA PRO A 188 -16.82 5.50 -7.06
C PRO A 188 -18.23 4.89 -6.94
N VAL A 189 -18.74 4.65 -5.73
CA VAL A 189 -20.13 4.18 -5.54
C VAL A 189 -21.08 5.34 -5.76
N MET A 190 -20.79 6.51 -5.19
CA MET A 190 -21.57 7.72 -5.39
C MET A 190 -21.61 8.14 -6.87
N GLU A 191 -20.47 8.09 -7.58
CA GLU A 191 -20.43 8.34 -9.02
C GLU A 191 -21.30 7.35 -9.81
N SER A 192 -21.27 6.07 -9.45
CA SER A 192 -22.08 5.03 -10.11
C SER A 192 -23.59 5.23 -9.85
N LEU A 193 -23.96 5.62 -8.62
CA LEU A 193 -25.35 5.92 -8.26
C LEU A 193 -25.86 7.16 -8.99
N LYS A 194 -25.03 8.19 -9.14
CA LYS A 194 -25.39 9.38 -9.92
C LYS A 194 -25.66 9.03 -11.38
N GLN A 195 -24.79 8.23 -12.00
CA GLN A 195 -25.02 7.73 -13.37
C GLN A 195 -26.30 6.91 -13.49
N MET A 196 -26.62 6.05 -12.51
CA MET A 196 -27.87 5.31 -12.51
C MET A 196 -29.09 6.22 -12.40
N LEU A 197 -29.05 7.26 -11.56
CA LEU A 197 -30.14 8.24 -11.43
C LEU A 197 -30.35 9.04 -12.71
N ASP A 198 -29.26 9.45 -13.39
CA ASP A 198 -29.33 10.14 -14.66
C ASP A 198 -30.01 9.25 -15.73
N ILE A 199 -29.63 7.96 -15.81
CA ILE A 199 -30.28 7.00 -16.71
C ILE A 199 -31.77 6.82 -16.38
N ILE A 200 -32.13 6.70 -15.10
CA ILE A 200 -33.54 6.59 -14.69
C ILE A 200 -34.32 7.84 -15.11
N HIS A 201 -33.73 9.03 -14.95
CA HIS A 201 -34.35 10.29 -15.36
C HIS A 201 -34.60 10.34 -16.86
N ASP A 202 -33.61 9.96 -17.67
CA ASP A 202 -33.74 9.91 -19.13
C ASP A 202 -34.82 8.91 -19.57
N LEU A 203 -34.86 7.73 -18.96
CA LEU A 203 -35.90 6.73 -19.20
C LEU A 203 -37.30 7.23 -18.81
N GLU A 204 -37.44 7.98 -17.69
CA GLU A 204 -38.71 8.58 -17.30
C GLU A 204 -39.21 9.61 -18.32
N LEU A 205 -38.30 10.41 -18.89
CA LEU A 205 -38.64 11.38 -19.94
C LEU A 205 -39.09 10.67 -21.22
N GLU A 206 -38.39 9.62 -21.63
CA GLU A 206 -38.74 8.83 -22.81
C GLU A 206 -40.11 8.15 -22.66
N VAL A 207 -40.36 7.50 -21.51
CA VAL A 207 -41.66 6.87 -21.20
C VAL A 207 -42.79 7.91 -21.19
N LYS A 208 -42.55 9.11 -20.65
CA LYS A 208 -43.54 10.22 -20.71
C LYS A 208 -43.83 10.64 -22.15
N SER A 209 -42.82 10.73 -23.01
CA SER A 209 -42.99 11.06 -24.43
C SER A 209 -43.84 10.02 -25.16
N LEU A 210 -43.47 8.74 -25.05
CA LEU A 210 -44.18 7.62 -25.68
C LEU A 210 -45.64 7.53 -25.21
N ARG A 211 -45.90 7.74 -23.91
CA ARG A 211 -47.28 7.79 -23.38
C ARG A 211 -48.10 8.94 -23.95
N LYS A 212 -47.48 10.05 -24.34
CA LYS A 212 -48.16 11.19 -24.96
C LYS A 212 -48.49 10.92 -26.43
N GLU A 213 -47.61 10.22 -27.13
CA GLU A 213 -47.85 9.78 -28.51
C GLU A 213 -48.96 8.73 -28.60
N LEU A 214 -48.99 7.75 -27.68
CA LEU A 214 -50.06 6.74 -27.62
C LEU A 214 -51.46 7.27 -27.26
N LYS A 215 -51.53 8.50 -26.74
CA LYS A 215 -52.80 9.18 -26.40
C LYS A 215 -53.33 10.08 -27.53
N LYS A 216 -52.59 10.23 -28.63
CA LYS A 216 -53.04 10.91 -29.86
C LYS A 216 -53.60 9.88 -30.83
#